data_AF-A0A960MLP9-F1
#
_entry.id   AF-A0A960MLP9-F1
#
_cell.length_a   1.000
_cell.length_b   1.000
_cell.length_c   1.000
_cell.angle_alpha   90.00
_cell.angle_beta   90.00
_cell.angle_gamma   90.00
#
_symmetry.space_group_name_H-M   'P 1'
#
loop_
_entity.id
_entity.type
_entity.pdbx_description
1 polymer ?
#
loop_
_entity_poly.entity_id
_entity_poly.type
_entity_poly.pdbx_seq_one_letter_code
_entity_poly.pdbx_strand_id
1 'polypeptide(L)'
;MSFTQEQTVKTNTKKLEELEGVIAKAIKKVRGRKENDLCKYIPMNSGGYMHHFTLRKMKYKKPEELSSLIEKFILTADRPLVVPPKQRAARGSRKKKDQLAFSKLQLERLLNMARLSG
;
A
#
# COMPACT_ATOMS: atom_id res chain seq x y z
N MET A 1 -3.50 32.23 -31.67
CA MET A 1 -3.01 31.81 -30.33
C MET A 1 -3.30 30.34 -30.15
N SER A 2 -2.33 29.45 -30.35
CA SER A 2 -2.50 28.01 -30.13
C SER A 2 -1.13 27.34 -29.99
N PHE A 3 -0.53 27.47 -28.80
CA PHE A 3 0.65 26.73 -28.36
C PHE A 3 0.26 25.96 -27.09
N THR A 4 -0.18 24.70 -27.16
CA THR A 4 -0.59 24.01 -25.90
C THR A 4 -0.36 22.50 -25.78
N GLN A 5 0.10 21.76 -26.81
CA GLN A 5 0.26 20.29 -26.64
C GLN A 5 1.71 19.79 -26.55
N GLU A 6 2.68 20.38 -27.26
CA GLU A 6 4.06 19.85 -27.20
C GLU A 6 4.85 20.28 -25.95
N GLN A 7 4.47 21.40 -25.31
CA GLN A 7 5.16 21.90 -24.10
C GLN A 7 4.77 21.15 -22.82
N THR A 8 3.58 20.54 -22.77
CA THR A 8 3.10 19.80 -21.58
C THR A 8 3.80 18.43 -21.44
N VAL A 9 4.20 17.80 -22.55
CA VAL A 9 4.90 16.51 -22.51
C VAL A 9 6.36 16.67 -22.06
N LYS A 10 7.06 17.71 -22.52
CA LYS A 10 8.47 17.98 -22.15
C LYS A 10 8.67 18.48 -20.71
N THR A 11 7.65 19.09 -20.11
CA THR A 11 7.68 19.49 -18.70
C THR A 11 7.45 18.31 -17.76
N ASN A 12 6.67 17.31 -18.18
CA ASN A 12 6.44 16.10 -17.39
C ASN A 12 7.69 15.21 -17.27
N THR A 13 8.55 15.13 -18.28
CA THR A 13 9.78 14.32 -18.20
C THR A 13 10.79 14.89 -17.21
N LYS A 14 11.03 16.20 -17.23
CA LYS A 14 11.94 16.87 -16.27
C LYS A 14 11.46 16.71 -14.83
N LYS A 15 10.15 16.84 -14.58
CA LYS A 15 9.57 16.63 -13.25
C LYS A 15 9.73 15.19 -12.76
N LEU A 16 9.69 14.20 -13.66
CA LEU A 16 9.92 12.80 -13.31
C LEU A 16 11.39 12.54 -12.95
N GLU A 17 12.33 13.13 -13.68
CA GLU A 17 13.77 13.01 -13.39
C GLU A 17 14.15 13.64 -12.04
N GLU A 18 13.62 14.83 -11.74
CA GLU A 18 13.83 15.49 -10.44
C GLU A 18 13.29 14.64 -9.29
N LEU A 19 12.12 14.04 -9.49
CA LEU A 19 11.46 13.19 -8.50
C LEU A 19 12.22 11.87 -8.29
N GLU A 20 12.75 11.26 -9.35
CA GLU A 20 13.66 10.12 -9.26
C GLU A 20 14.94 10.48 -8.50
N GLY A 21 15.48 11.69 -8.69
CA GLY A 21 16.58 12.23 -7.89
C GLY A 21 16.24 12.33 -6.39
N VAL A 22 15.05 12.81 -6.05
CA VAL A 22 14.57 12.89 -4.65
C VAL A 22 14.38 11.50 -4.04
N ILE A 23 13.80 10.56 -4.80
CA ILE A 23 13.67 9.14 -4.39
C ILE A 23 15.05 8.53 -4.13
N ALA A 24 16.04 8.75 -5.00
CA ALA A 24 17.39 8.22 -4.83
C ALA A 24 18.08 8.77 -3.57
N LYS A 25 17.92 10.07 -3.28
CA LYS A 25 18.41 10.69 -2.03
C LYS A 25 17.75 10.07 -0.80
N ALA A 26 16.44 9.86 -0.86
CA ALA A 26 15.68 9.24 0.22
C ALA A 26 16.13 7.78 0.48
N ILE A 27 16.38 6.99 -0.58
CA ILE A 27 16.86 5.61 -0.48
C ILE A 27 18.25 5.57 0.18
N LYS A 28 19.16 6.47 -0.21
CA LYS A 28 20.50 6.56 0.39
C LYS A 28 20.42 6.87 1.89
N LYS A 29 19.55 7.79 2.29
CA LYS A 29 19.38 8.16 3.71
C LYS A 29 18.82 6.99 4.55
N VAL A 30 17.85 6.29 3.99
CA VAL A 30 17.20 5.12 4.60
C VAL A 30 18.08 3.86 4.56
N ARG A 31 19.20 3.88 3.84
CA ARG A 31 20.03 2.70 3.52
C ARG A 31 19.20 1.55 2.91
N GLY A 32 18.17 1.89 2.13
CA GLY A 32 17.32 0.94 1.43
C GLY A 32 17.97 0.43 0.14
N ARG A 33 17.50 -0.71 -0.38
CA ARG A 33 17.95 -1.25 -1.68
C ARG A 33 16.94 -1.01 -2.80
N LYS A 34 15.65 -0.94 -2.46
CA LYS A 34 14.56 -0.82 -3.43
C LYS A 34 13.68 0.39 -3.09
N GLU A 35 13.03 0.98 -4.08
CA GLU A 35 12.01 2.03 -3.88
C GLU A 35 10.90 1.58 -2.92
N ASN A 36 10.60 0.27 -2.92
CA ASN A 36 9.63 -0.35 -2.03
C ASN A 36 9.98 -0.21 -0.54
N ASP A 37 11.23 0.05 -0.18
CA ASP A 37 11.61 0.23 1.22
C ASP A 37 11.15 1.60 1.75
N LEU A 38 11.04 2.61 0.89
CA LEU A 38 10.55 3.95 1.25
C LEU A 38 9.11 3.92 1.77
N CYS A 39 8.31 2.98 1.26
CA CYS A 39 6.93 2.77 1.65
C CYS A 39 6.74 2.59 3.16
N LYS A 40 7.72 2.00 3.86
CA LYS A 40 7.68 1.72 5.31
C LYS A 40 7.79 2.99 6.17
N TYR A 41 8.31 4.07 5.61
CA TYR A 41 8.61 5.32 6.32
C TYR A 41 7.56 6.41 6.07
N ILE A 42 6.63 6.17 5.15
CA ILE A 42 5.57 7.12 4.81
C ILE A 42 4.28 6.67 5.50
N PRO A 43 3.82 7.38 6.55
CA PRO A 43 2.55 7.08 7.19
C PRO A 43 1.38 7.48 6.29
N MET A 44 0.30 6.69 6.35
CA MET A 44 -0.98 7.00 5.69
C MET A 44 -2.07 7.24 6.73
N ASN A 45 -2.98 8.19 6.46
CA ASN A 45 -4.11 8.51 7.33
C ASN A 45 -5.01 7.31 7.65
N SER A 46 -5.07 6.31 6.77
CA SER A 46 -5.87 5.10 6.95
C SER A 46 -5.28 4.09 7.94
N GLY A 47 -4.17 4.44 8.60
CA GLY A 47 -3.39 3.57 9.48
C GLY A 47 -2.42 2.70 8.69
N GLY A 48 -1.19 2.57 9.20
CA GLY A 48 -0.13 1.79 8.58
C GLY A 48 0.76 2.57 7.62
N TYR A 49 1.72 1.85 7.04
CA TYR A 49 2.66 2.37 6.06
C TYR A 49 2.07 2.33 4.63
N MET A 50 2.61 3.16 3.74
CA MET A 50 2.13 3.25 2.36
C MET A 50 2.35 1.94 1.60
N HIS A 51 1.37 1.47 0.84
CA HIS A 51 1.57 0.28 0.00
C HIS A 51 2.34 0.62 -1.28
N HIS A 52 3.17 -0.30 -1.78
CA HIS A 52 3.97 -0.09 -2.99
C HIS A 52 3.13 0.21 -4.25
N PHE A 53 1.91 -0.34 -4.33
CA PHE A 53 0.95 0.02 -5.39
C PHE A 53 0.53 1.48 -5.34
N THR A 54 0.37 2.03 -4.14
CA THR A 54 0.04 3.45 -3.96
C THR A 54 1.22 4.31 -4.38
N LEU A 55 2.46 3.93 -4.03
CA LEU A 55 3.67 4.64 -4.45
C LEU A 55 3.78 4.69 -5.98
N ARG A 56 3.56 3.55 -6.65
CA ARG A 56 3.54 3.47 -8.12
C ARG A 56 2.45 4.36 -8.71
N LYS A 57 1.24 4.36 -8.15
CA LYS A 57 0.12 5.19 -8.62
C LYS A 57 0.38 6.69 -8.39
N MET A 58 1.01 7.06 -7.28
CA MET A 58 1.35 8.43 -6.93
C MET A 58 2.41 9.01 -7.87
N LYS A 59 3.42 8.21 -8.26
CA LYS A 59 4.44 8.62 -9.25
C LYS A 59 3.81 9.11 -10.56
N TYR A 60 2.75 8.46 -11.03
CA TYR A 60 2.06 8.84 -12.27
C TYR A 60 0.99 9.92 -12.10
N LYS A 61 0.19 9.85 -11.01
CA LYS A 61 -0.97 10.74 -10.86
C LYS A 61 -0.64 12.06 -10.19
N LYS A 62 0.28 12.06 -9.22
CA LYS A 62 0.54 13.18 -8.32
C LYS A 62 2.00 13.20 -7.85
N PRO A 63 2.93 13.59 -8.74
CA PRO A 63 4.36 13.61 -8.43
C PRO A 63 4.72 14.60 -7.31
N GLU A 64 4.08 15.78 -7.28
CA GLU A 64 4.41 16.87 -6.33
C GLU A 64 4.00 16.56 -4.87
N GLU A 65 2.89 15.84 -4.68
CA GLU A 65 2.50 15.37 -3.34
C GLU A 65 3.50 14.33 -2.82
N LEU A 66 4.06 13.49 -3.71
CA LEU A 66 5.01 12.46 -3.33
C LEU A 66 6.38 13.04 -2.95
N SER A 67 6.88 14.06 -3.68
CA SER A 67 8.12 14.74 -3.29
C SER A 67 7.98 15.41 -1.92
N SER A 68 6.88 16.12 -1.69
CA SER A 68 6.58 16.77 -0.41
C SER A 68 6.51 15.79 0.76
N LEU A 69 5.94 14.60 0.54
CA LEU A 69 5.88 13.55 1.57
C LEU A 69 7.26 12.98 1.88
N ILE A 70 8.07 12.71 0.86
CA ILE A 70 9.43 12.20 1.02
C ILE A 70 10.29 13.22 1.77
N GLU A 71 10.17 14.49 1.43
CA GLU A 71 10.91 15.56 2.11
C GLU A 71 10.56 15.60 3.60
N LYS A 72 9.27 15.67 3.93
CA LYS A 72 8.78 15.76 5.31
C LYS A 72 9.17 14.55 6.16
N PHE A 73 8.94 13.33 5.66
CA PHE A 73 9.07 12.12 6.47
C PHE A 73 10.47 11.48 6.42
N ILE A 74 11.23 11.72 5.34
CA ILE A 74 12.53 11.07 5.14
C ILE A 74 13.67 12.08 5.21
N LEU A 75 13.60 13.19 4.47
CA LEU A 75 14.74 14.13 4.39
C LEU A 75 14.85 15.06 5.60
N THR A 76 13.74 15.52 6.18
CA THR A 76 13.77 16.37 7.38
C THR A 76 14.04 15.56 8.66
N ALA A 77 13.61 14.30 8.73
CA ALA A 77 13.78 13.49 9.93
C ALA A 77 15.21 12.94 10.08
N ASP A 78 15.88 13.17 11.22
CA ASP A 78 17.24 12.64 11.48
C ASP A 78 17.28 11.11 11.52
N ARG A 79 16.24 10.49 12.09
CA ARG A 79 16.03 9.04 12.10
C ARG A 79 14.63 8.76 11.58
N PRO A 80 14.45 8.39 10.30
CA PRO A 80 13.12 8.11 9.76
C PRO A 80 12.51 6.92 10.51
N LEU A 81 11.35 7.13 11.12
CA LEU A 81 10.66 6.11 11.91
C LEU A 81 9.92 5.14 10.98
N VAL A 82 10.13 3.84 11.23
CA VAL A 82 9.38 2.79 10.54
C VAL A 82 7.96 2.80 11.08
N VAL A 83 6.99 3.02 10.19
CA VAL A 83 5.58 3.03 10.56
C VAL A 83 5.11 1.57 10.70
N PRO A 84 4.57 1.18 11.86
CA PRO A 84 4.08 -0.18 12.04
C PRO A 84 2.91 -0.45 11.08
N PRO A 85 2.77 -1.68 10.55
CA PRO A 85 1.64 -2.04 9.71
C PRO A 85 0.31 -1.83 10.45
N LYS A 86 -0.74 -1.51 9.70
CA LYS A 86 -2.09 -1.43 10.23
C LYS A 86 -2.45 -2.74 10.92
N GLN A 87 -2.82 -2.66 12.20
CA GLN A 87 -3.31 -3.82 12.92
C GLN A 87 -4.56 -4.37 12.21
N ARG A 88 -4.56 -5.66 11.94
CA ARG A 88 -5.73 -6.33 11.38
C ARG A 88 -6.80 -6.36 12.47
N ALA A 89 -8.04 -6.05 12.11
CA ALA A 89 -9.16 -6.35 12.98
C ALA A 89 -9.09 -7.82 13.38
N ALA A 90 -9.39 -8.11 14.65
CA ALA A 90 -9.38 -9.48 15.17
C ALA A 90 -10.19 -10.38 14.22
N ARG A 91 -9.58 -11.48 13.76
CA ARG A 91 -10.21 -12.45 12.86
C ARG A 91 -11.20 -13.30 13.67
N GLY A 92 -12.25 -12.67 14.21
CA GLY A 92 -13.07 -13.30 15.23
C GLY A 92 -14.17 -12.42 15.81
N SER A 93 -15.04 -11.90 14.96
CA SER A 93 -16.42 -11.54 15.34
C SER A 93 -17.38 -11.73 14.15
N ARG A 94 -17.07 -12.71 13.28
CA ARG A 94 -17.88 -13.05 12.09
C ARG A 94 -18.42 -14.47 12.11
N LYS A 95 -18.16 -15.23 13.16
CA LYS A 95 -18.95 -16.42 13.43
C LYS A 95 -20.24 -15.91 14.05
N LYS A 96 -21.32 -15.84 13.27
CA LYS A 96 -22.67 -15.74 13.85
C LYS A 96 -22.74 -16.84 14.90
N LYS A 97 -23.03 -16.48 16.15
CA LYS A 97 -23.04 -17.41 17.29
C LYS A 97 -23.89 -18.65 17.01
N ASP A 98 -24.90 -18.49 16.13
CA ASP A 98 -25.89 -19.51 15.78
C ASP A 98 -25.61 -20.20 14.44
N GLN A 99 -24.54 -19.86 13.71
CA GLN A 99 -24.21 -20.54 12.45
C GLN A 99 -23.37 -21.79 12.73
N LEU A 100 -24.03 -22.95 12.70
CA LEU A 100 -23.36 -24.25 12.63
C LEU A 100 -22.64 -24.36 11.28
N ALA A 101 -21.33 -24.13 11.30
CA ALA A 101 -20.48 -24.33 10.14
C ALA A 101 -20.01 -25.80 10.11
N PHE A 102 -20.70 -26.61 9.31
CA PHE A 102 -20.26 -27.98 9.06
C PHE A 102 -19.10 -27.99 8.06
N SER A 103 -18.09 -28.82 8.33
CA SER A 103 -17.09 -29.14 7.30
C SER A 103 -17.72 -30.03 6.22
N LYS A 104 -17.13 -30.05 5.02
CA LYS A 104 -17.62 -30.89 3.91
C LYS A 104 -17.82 -32.36 4.33
N LEU A 105 -16.86 -32.89 5.10
CA LEU A 105 -16.88 -34.24 5.65
C LEU A 105 -18.03 -34.48 6.64
N GLN A 106 -18.40 -33.47 7.44
CA GLN A 106 -19.53 -33.56 8.36
C GLN A 106 -20.86 -33.56 7.62
N LEU A 107 -21.00 -32.76 6.55
CA LEU A 107 -22.18 -32.77 5.70
C LEU A 107 -22.36 -34.10 4.96
N GLU A 108 -21.28 -34.67 4.43
CA GLU A 108 -21.30 -35.99 3.79
C GLU A 108 -21.71 -37.10 4.76
N ARG A 109 -21.19 -37.08 5.99
CA ARG A 109 -21.60 -38.02 7.04
C ARG A 109 -23.07 -37.85 7.42
N LEU A 110 -23.54 -36.61 7.59
CA LEU A 110 -24.93 -36.32 7.90
C LEU A 110 -25.86 -36.79 6.77
N LEU A 111 -25.51 -36.52 5.52
CA LEU A 111 -26.23 -37.02 4.35
C LEU A 111 -26.29 -38.54 4.29
N ASN A 112 -25.20 -39.23 4.61
CA ASN A 112 -25.17 -40.68 4.66
C ASN A 112 -26.03 -41.23 5.79
N MET A 113 -26.00 -40.61 6.98
CA MET A 113 -26.88 -40.99 8.09
C MET A 113 -28.35 -40.79 7.73
N ALA A 114 -28.70 -39.65 7.11
CA ALA A 114 -30.06 -39.36 6.66
C ALA A 114 -30.56 -40.42 5.65
N ARG A 115 -29.73 -40.77 4.66
CA ARG A 115 -30.05 -41.83 3.67
C ARG A 115 -30.25 -43.21 4.28
N LEU A 116 -29.52 -43.54 5.35
CA LEU A 116 -29.66 -44.83 6.04
C LEU A 116 -30.91 -44.87 6.94
N SER A 117 -31.38 -43.70 7.41
CA SER A 117 -32.53 -43.57 8.30
C SER A 117 -33.88 -43.39 7.59
N GLY A 118 -33.90 -43.18 6.26
CA GLY A 118 -35.14 -43.03 5.47
C GLY A 118 -34.96 -42.16 4.22
#